data_AF-A0A0G0BCY6-F1
#
_entry.id   AF-A0A0G0BCY6-F1
#
_cell.length_a   1.000
_cell.length_b   1.000
_cell.length_c   1.000
_cell.angle_alpha   90.00
_cell.angle_beta   90.00
_cell.angle_gamma   90.00
#
_symmetry.space_group_name_H-M   'P 1'
#
loop_
_entity.id
_entity.type
_entity.pdbx_description
1 polymer ?
#
loop_
_entity_poly.entity_id
_entity_poly.type
_entity_poly.pdbx_seq_one_letter_code
_entity_poly.pdbx_strand_id
1 'polypeptide(L)'
;MAKKILFFCLIFFALTYLFIITLPQNNIINSASLTSASATLSNSRLSYRAGVATGAIGSSIVTIDASGNADNDTHHLFPKDTVCFAGATLDGCYMQNTYVVSSIPSTTTFNITTALGGTALGAADLVIATQSGSLTIAFTTVNEVPLDGDILVTIPALDADTTPCDGFPDTAATAATNGFDMGDASNRIAAADITVTGCTDGNWVATETITCGTSSTDHTIRIDRQTALCVAPSAITITVDSSPGLINPAPINSGHTQGTADLYTINVRTRDGSDNTIDQVNMKVAPVEAVFVSATVDESLSFTVAGVTADSGTTCNITRTSATPDSTAYSIPWGTISSTYATATHNTAQQLTVSTNASAGYKVYAEENDQMGRDGNVCTGATPSAGEFTFSSGTCIRDTACGATPCTHQTSQDWTDMATYVGFGYSLENQSGTDAEFLYNESSRTFSAKQLADQEASESRSDSTAEIMNNTVPVSGSSIYVCYRIAIPGTQPAGYYYNKVKYTAVPTF
;
A
#
# COMPACT_ATOMS: atom_id res chain seq x y z
N MET A 1 22.39 -12.40 -78.65
CA MET A 1 22.45 -12.56 -77.18
C MET A 1 23.63 -11.81 -76.55
N ALA A 2 24.87 -11.92 -77.09
CA ALA A 2 26.07 -11.31 -76.52
C ALA A 2 26.01 -9.78 -76.27
N LYS A 3 25.42 -8.97 -77.18
CA LYS A 3 25.28 -7.51 -76.98
C LYS A 3 24.39 -7.11 -75.79
N LYS A 4 23.36 -7.91 -75.47
CA LYS A 4 22.46 -7.62 -74.34
C LYS A 4 23.12 -7.96 -72.99
N ILE A 5 23.96 -8.99 -72.95
CA ILE A 5 24.72 -9.38 -71.76
C ILE A 5 25.81 -8.35 -71.46
N LEU A 6 26.52 -7.86 -72.48
CA LEU A 6 27.54 -6.82 -72.30
C LEU A 6 26.95 -5.50 -71.78
N PHE A 7 25.78 -5.11 -72.29
CA PHE A 7 25.09 -3.89 -71.84
C PHE A 7 24.58 -4.01 -70.40
N PHE A 8 24.09 -5.20 -70.01
CA PHE A 8 23.66 -5.47 -68.64
C PHE A 8 24.85 -5.46 -67.66
N CYS A 9 26.00 -6.03 -68.03
CA CYS A 9 27.20 -5.98 -67.20
C CYS A 9 27.73 -4.55 -67.02
N LEU A 10 27.71 -3.72 -68.07
CA LEU A 10 28.14 -2.31 -67.98
C LEU A 10 27.24 -1.47 -67.06
N ILE A 11 25.92 -1.68 -67.13
CA ILE A 11 24.97 -1.01 -66.23
C ILE A 11 25.15 -1.49 -64.79
N PHE A 12 25.34 -2.80 -64.59
CA PHE A 12 25.54 -3.34 -63.25
C PHE A 12 26.85 -2.85 -62.62
N PHE A 13 27.93 -2.75 -63.39
CA PHE A 13 29.22 -2.21 -62.95
C PHE A 13 29.15 -0.70 -62.66
N ALA A 14 28.43 0.06 -63.48
CA ALA A 14 28.21 1.49 -63.24
C ALA A 14 27.35 1.75 -61.99
N LEU A 15 26.33 0.92 -61.75
CA LEU A 15 25.48 1.01 -60.55
C LEU A 15 26.21 0.56 -59.28
N THR A 16 27.06 -0.47 -59.34
CA THR A 16 27.91 -0.85 -58.19
C THR A 16 29.01 0.18 -57.93
N TYR A 17 29.60 0.78 -58.97
CA TYR A 17 30.55 1.88 -58.82
C TYR A 17 29.89 3.12 -58.21
N LEU A 18 28.70 3.51 -58.66
CA LEU A 18 27.93 4.58 -58.01
C LEU A 18 27.59 4.22 -56.55
N PHE A 19 27.12 3.00 -56.28
CA PHE A 19 26.77 2.55 -54.93
C PHE A 19 27.97 2.53 -53.97
N ILE A 20 29.18 2.26 -54.45
CA ILE A 20 30.41 2.27 -53.63
C ILE A 20 30.91 3.70 -53.37
N ILE A 21 30.63 4.67 -54.26
CA ILE A 21 31.12 6.06 -54.15
C ILE A 21 30.08 6.98 -53.50
N THR A 22 28.79 6.62 -53.56
CA THR A 22 27.68 7.32 -52.89
C THR A 22 27.26 6.66 -51.57
N LEU A 23 27.93 5.57 -51.14
CA LEU A 23 27.96 5.30 -49.71
C LEU A 23 28.48 6.58 -49.06
N PRO A 24 27.76 7.17 -48.07
CA PRO A 24 28.34 8.24 -47.30
C PRO A 24 29.69 7.70 -46.82
N GLN A 25 30.77 8.30 -47.30
CA GLN A 25 32.02 8.21 -46.59
C GLN A 25 31.67 8.82 -45.23
N ASN A 26 31.35 7.94 -44.29
CA ASN A 26 31.47 8.24 -42.89
C ASN A 26 32.91 8.72 -42.77
N ASN A 27 33.10 10.03 -42.81
CA ASN A 27 34.26 10.66 -42.24
C ASN A 27 34.17 10.30 -40.76
N ILE A 28 34.63 9.09 -40.42
CA ILE A 28 34.91 8.69 -39.06
C ILE A 28 36.17 9.47 -38.70
N ILE A 29 35.99 10.76 -38.43
CA ILE A 29 36.84 11.43 -37.47
C ILE A 29 35.93 11.58 -36.26
N ASN A 30 36.09 10.66 -35.32
CA ASN A 30 35.87 10.82 -33.88
C ASN A 30 36.02 9.43 -33.28
N SER A 31 37.27 8.96 -33.22
CA SER A 31 37.64 7.91 -32.29
C SER A 31 37.22 8.41 -30.91
N ALA A 32 36.22 7.78 -30.30
CA ALA A 32 36.01 7.90 -28.87
C ALA A 32 37.33 7.52 -28.20
N SER A 33 38.13 8.50 -27.82
CA SER A 33 39.45 8.24 -27.27
C SER A 33 39.37 8.01 -25.78
N LEU A 34 38.34 8.50 -25.08
CA LEU A 34 38.06 8.03 -23.72
C LEU A 34 37.52 6.59 -23.77
N THR A 35 38.01 5.72 -22.88
CA THR A 35 37.63 4.31 -22.82
C THR A 35 36.84 3.98 -21.55
N SER A 36 36.14 2.85 -21.53
CA SER A 36 35.31 2.41 -20.39
C SER A 36 34.30 3.49 -19.93
N ALA A 37 33.77 4.27 -20.88
CA ALA A 37 32.91 5.40 -20.60
C ALA A 37 31.47 4.94 -20.30
N SER A 38 30.90 5.44 -19.21
CA SER A 38 29.51 5.21 -18.83
C SER A 38 28.92 6.42 -18.10
N ALA A 39 27.60 6.58 -18.23
CA ALA A 39 26.82 7.53 -17.47
C ALA A 39 25.61 6.80 -16.87
N THR A 40 25.39 6.94 -15.57
CA THR A 40 24.29 6.30 -14.85
C THR A 40 23.52 7.30 -14.01
N LEU A 41 22.21 7.09 -13.89
CA LEU A 41 21.34 7.84 -12.99
C LEU A 41 20.97 6.95 -11.80
N SER A 42 21.01 7.50 -10.58
CA SER A 42 20.51 6.80 -9.40
C SER A 42 18.99 6.63 -9.41
N ASN A 43 18.30 7.52 -10.12
CA ASN A 43 16.88 7.48 -10.41
C ASN A 43 16.71 7.73 -11.91
N SER A 44 16.36 6.70 -12.67
CA SER A 44 16.13 6.83 -14.12
C SER A 44 14.68 7.10 -14.48
N ARG A 45 13.82 7.39 -13.50
CA ARG A 45 12.39 7.62 -13.74
C ARG A 45 12.19 8.97 -14.45
N LEU A 46 11.48 8.98 -15.57
CA LEU A 46 11.02 10.23 -16.19
C LEU A 46 10.17 11.04 -15.20
N SER A 47 10.30 12.35 -15.25
CA SER A 47 9.41 13.22 -14.47
C SER A 47 8.02 13.25 -15.09
N TYR A 48 7.01 13.54 -14.26
CA TYR A 48 5.63 13.65 -14.72
C TYR A 48 5.29 15.10 -15.07
N ARG A 49 4.67 15.35 -16.23
CA ARG A 49 4.16 16.67 -16.63
C ARG A 49 2.91 16.56 -17.51
N ALA A 50 1.73 16.79 -16.94
CA ALA A 50 0.46 16.80 -17.66
C ALA A 50 -0.26 18.15 -17.52
N GLY A 51 -1.14 18.47 -18.49
CA GLY A 51 -2.09 19.57 -18.37
C GLY A 51 -3.21 19.23 -17.40
N VAL A 52 -3.77 20.21 -16.70
CA VAL A 52 -4.92 20.00 -15.81
C VAL A 52 -6.21 20.26 -16.56
N ALA A 53 -7.14 19.30 -16.56
CA ALA A 53 -8.49 19.53 -17.09
C ALA A 53 -9.38 20.22 -16.04
N THR A 54 -9.39 19.71 -14.81
CA THR A 54 -10.18 20.29 -13.70
C THR A 54 -9.52 20.05 -12.33
N GLY A 55 -9.69 21.01 -11.42
CA GLY A 55 -9.42 20.84 -9.99
C GLY A 55 -10.16 21.91 -9.18
N ALA A 56 -11.23 21.53 -8.47
CA ALA A 56 -12.06 22.50 -7.76
C ALA A 56 -11.47 22.91 -6.39
N ILE A 57 -11.74 24.15 -5.97
CA ILE A 57 -11.43 24.65 -4.62
C ILE A 57 -12.02 23.71 -3.57
N GLY A 58 -11.24 23.35 -2.56
CA GLY A 58 -11.67 22.44 -1.49
C GLY A 58 -11.82 20.98 -1.92
N SER A 59 -11.52 20.64 -3.18
CA SER A 59 -11.47 19.26 -3.66
C SER A 59 -10.06 18.69 -3.50
N SER A 60 -9.97 17.40 -3.19
CA SER A 60 -8.72 16.63 -3.28
C SER A 60 -8.61 15.86 -4.60
N ILE A 61 -9.52 16.09 -5.54
CA ILE A 61 -9.60 15.38 -6.82
C ILE A 61 -9.08 16.30 -7.92
N VAL A 62 -8.15 15.80 -8.73
CA VAL A 62 -7.62 16.47 -9.91
C VAL A 62 -7.79 15.56 -11.11
N THR A 63 -8.30 16.12 -12.21
CA THR A 63 -8.39 15.46 -13.50
C THR A 63 -7.44 16.15 -14.47
N ILE A 64 -6.60 15.39 -15.16
CA ILE A 64 -5.66 15.89 -16.16
C ILE A 64 -6.30 15.91 -17.57
N ASP A 65 -5.70 16.68 -18.47
CA ASP A 65 -5.97 16.61 -19.90
C ASP A 65 -5.39 15.32 -20.49
N ALA A 66 -6.15 14.69 -21.38
CA ALA A 66 -5.83 13.41 -22.00
C ALA A 66 -5.10 13.57 -23.35
N SER A 67 -4.68 14.78 -23.72
CA SER A 67 -3.96 15.03 -24.98
C SER A 67 -3.10 16.31 -24.95
N GLY A 68 -2.12 16.39 -25.85
CA GLY A 68 -1.35 17.61 -26.10
C GLY A 68 -0.26 17.95 -25.08
N ASN A 69 0.01 17.05 -24.12
CA ASN A 69 1.01 17.23 -23.07
C ASN A 69 2.12 16.17 -23.18
N ALA A 70 3.19 16.34 -22.40
CA ALA A 70 4.20 15.30 -22.22
C ALA A 70 3.56 14.02 -21.66
N ASP A 71 2.70 14.20 -20.66
CA ASP A 71 1.86 13.15 -20.08
C ASP A 71 0.38 13.39 -20.32
N ASN A 72 -0.30 12.36 -20.82
CA ASN A 72 -1.70 12.41 -21.22
C ASN A 72 -2.55 11.38 -20.45
N ASP A 73 -1.94 10.71 -19.46
CA ASP A 73 -2.58 9.80 -18.54
C ASP A 73 -1.83 9.82 -17.19
N THR A 74 -2.33 9.07 -16.21
CA THR A 74 -1.73 8.94 -14.89
C THR A 74 -0.88 7.67 -14.74
N HIS A 75 -0.52 6.97 -15.82
CA HIS A 75 0.09 5.63 -15.72
C HIS A 75 1.47 5.62 -15.06
N HIS A 76 2.21 6.72 -15.16
CA HIS A 76 3.50 6.86 -14.48
C HIS A 76 3.51 7.93 -13.40
N LEU A 77 2.32 8.32 -12.93
CA LEU A 77 2.15 8.96 -11.63
C LEU A 77 1.85 7.86 -10.61
N PHE A 78 2.36 7.97 -9.38
CA PHE A 78 2.17 6.98 -8.32
C PHE A 78 1.68 7.62 -7.03
N PRO A 79 0.92 6.86 -6.21
CA PRO A 79 0.70 7.25 -4.82
C PRO A 79 2.02 7.56 -4.12
N LYS A 80 2.01 8.63 -3.32
CA LYS A 80 3.16 9.26 -2.64
C LYS A 80 4.09 10.12 -3.50
N ASP A 81 3.86 10.24 -4.80
CA ASP A 81 4.54 11.27 -5.57
C ASP A 81 4.19 12.65 -5.04
N THR A 82 5.19 13.52 -4.96
CA THR A 82 4.98 14.93 -4.67
C THR A 82 4.71 15.66 -5.97
N VAL A 83 3.57 16.31 -6.05
CA VAL A 83 3.14 17.09 -7.22
C VAL A 83 3.13 18.58 -6.89
N CYS A 84 3.59 19.35 -7.85
CA CYS A 84 3.47 20.79 -7.93
C CYS A 84 2.43 21.13 -8.99
N PHE A 85 1.54 22.08 -8.71
CA PHE A 85 0.71 22.67 -9.75
C PHE A 85 1.37 23.97 -10.18
N ALA A 86 1.58 24.19 -11.47
CA ALA A 86 2.22 25.39 -11.99
C ALA A 86 1.40 25.98 -13.14
N GLY A 87 1.52 27.30 -13.37
CA GLY A 87 0.99 27.92 -14.58
C GLY A 87 1.87 27.64 -15.81
N ALA A 88 1.40 28.01 -16.99
CA ALA A 88 2.11 27.81 -18.25
C ALA A 88 3.50 28.48 -18.34
N THR A 89 3.79 29.47 -17.48
CA THR A 89 5.08 30.16 -17.42
C THR A 89 6.11 29.48 -16.52
N LEU A 90 5.72 28.45 -15.76
CA LEU A 90 6.61 27.70 -14.85
C LEU A 90 7.30 28.57 -13.78
N ASP A 91 6.64 29.62 -13.28
CA ASP A 91 7.19 30.52 -12.26
C ASP A 91 7.05 30.00 -10.80
N GLY A 92 7.14 28.68 -10.62
CA GLY A 92 7.00 28.00 -9.34
C GLY A 92 5.60 27.40 -9.08
N CYS A 93 5.47 26.72 -7.95
CA CYS A 93 4.22 26.07 -7.56
C CYS A 93 3.16 27.09 -7.16
N TYR A 94 1.90 26.80 -7.47
CA TYR A 94 0.76 27.57 -6.98
C TYR A 94 0.84 27.72 -5.46
N MET A 95 0.89 28.97 -5.01
CA MET A 95 1.03 29.37 -3.60
C MET A 95 2.29 28.79 -2.91
N GLN A 96 3.35 28.48 -3.67
CA GLN A 96 4.56 27.82 -3.18
C GLN A 96 4.27 26.50 -2.44
N ASN A 97 3.20 25.80 -2.81
CA ASN A 97 2.75 24.61 -2.12
C ASN A 97 2.85 23.37 -3.03
N THR A 98 3.28 22.27 -2.43
CA THR A 98 3.24 20.95 -3.06
C THR A 98 2.18 20.08 -2.41
N TYR A 99 1.76 19.05 -3.13
CA TYR A 99 0.75 18.09 -2.73
C TYR A 99 1.29 16.68 -2.88
N VAL A 100 0.69 15.72 -2.19
CA VAL A 100 1.09 14.30 -2.30
C VAL A 100 -0.05 13.53 -2.92
N VAL A 101 0.23 12.73 -3.96
CA VAL A 101 -0.75 11.84 -4.58
C VAL A 101 -1.19 10.78 -3.57
N SER A 102 -2.48 10.65 -3.31
CA SER A 102 -3.04 9.68 -2.36
C SER A 102 -3.54 8.42 -3.04
N SER A 103 -4.27 8.55 -4.17
CA SER A 103 -4.75 7.42 -4.96
C SER A 103 -4.99 7.81 -6.41
N ILE A 104 -5.04 6.81 -7.31
CA ILE A 104 -5.22 7.00 -8.76
C ILE A 104 -6.39 6.12 -9.20
N PRO A 105 -7.64 6.62 -9.10
CA PRO A 105 -8.84 5.83 -9.39
C PRO A 105 -9.06 5.57 -10.89
N SER A 106 -8.41 6.30 -11.79
CA SER A 106 -8.55 6.12 -13.25
C SER A 106 -7.33 6.63 -14.00
N THR A 107 -7.31 6.46 -15.32
CA THR A 107 -6.20 6.89 -16.19
C THR A 107 -6.04 8.40 -16.35
N THR A 108 -7.00 9.21 -15.89
CA THR A 108 -6.92 10.68 -16.00
C THR A 108 -7.24 11.40 -14.69
N THR A 109 -7.51 10.67 -13.62
CA THR A 109 -7.92 11.26 -12.34
C THR A 109 -7.08 10.67 -11.23
N PHE A 110 -6.57 11.56 -10.38
CA PHE A 110 -5.88 11.20 -9.16
C PHE A 110 -6.39 12.06 -8.00
N ASN A 111 -6.15 11.56 -6.80
CA ASN A 111 -6.45 12.25 -5.56
C ASN A 111 -5.16 12.73 -4.91
N ILE A 112 -5.23 13.83 -4.19
CA ILE A 112 -4.16 14.36 -3.34
C ILE A 112 -4.53 14.23 -1.86
N THR A 113 -3.55 14.28 -0.96
CA THR A 113 -3.75 14.11 0.49
C THR A 113 -4.42 15.30 1.16
N THR A 114 -4.24 16.50 0.63
CA THR A 114 -4.84 17.73 1.11
C THR A 114 -5.68 18.37 0.02
N ALA A 115 -6.82 18.94 0.38
CA ALA A 115 -7.67 19.63 -0.58
C ALA A 115 -6.95 20.84 -1.19
N LEU A 116 -7.26 21.14 -2.45
CA LEU A 116 -6.82 22.36 -3.11
C LEU A 116 -7.28 23.58 -2.30
N GLY A 117 -6.39 24.56 -2.20
CA GLY A 117 -6.62 25.80 -1.45
C GLY A 117 -7.59 26.75 -2.16
N GLY A 118 -7.35 28.06 -2.03
CA GLY A 118 -8.28 29.10 -2.47
C GLY A 118 -8.43 29.31 -3.98
N THR A 119 -7.70 28.58 -4.82
CA THR A 119 -7.70 28.74 -6.27
C THR A 119 -8.04 27.41 -6.94
N ALA A 120 -8.98 27.42 -7.86
CA ALA A 120 -9.28 26.27 -8.70
C ALA A 120 -8.23 26.13 -9.80
N LEU A 121 -7.89 24.89 -10.15
CA LEU A 121 -7.04 24.60 -11.29
C LEU A 121 -7.88 24.57 -12.58
N GLY A 122 -7.32 25.09 -13.67
CA GLY A 122 -7.94 25.14 -14.99
C GLY A 122 -7.02 24.64 -16.11
N ALA A 123 -7.52 24.70 -17.34
CA ALA A 123 -6.90 24.14 -18.55
C ALA A 123 -5.51 24.68 -18.92
N ALA A 124 -5.07 25.79 -18.32
CA ALA A 124 -3.75 26.38 -18.54
C ALA A 124 -2.71 25.92 -17.49
N ASP A 125 -3.16 25.17 -16.49
CA ASP A 125 -2.31 24.70 -15.40
C ASP A 125 -1.69 23.35 -15.74
N LEU A 126 -0.53 23.12 -15.14
CA LEU A 126 0.25 21.90 -15.26
C LEU A 126 0.30 21.21 -13.91
N VAL A 127 0.21 19.89 -13.92
CA VAL A 127 0.61 19.03 -12.81
C VAL A 127 1.99 18.49 -13.11
N ILE A 128 2.90 18.67 -12.16
CA ILE A 128 4.31 18.33 -12.32
C ILE A 128 4.77 17.48 -11.14
N ALA A 129 5.33 16.30 -11.40
CA ALA A 129 6.01 15.49 -10.39
C ALA A 129 7.48 15.32 -10.80
N THR A 130 8.35 16.16 -10.25
CA THR A 130 9.78 16.15 -10.53
C THR A 130 10.43 14.87 -10.01
N GLN A 131 11.20 14.20 -10.87
CA GLN A 131 12.03 13.06 -10.53
C GLN A 131 13.49 13.45 -10.72
N SER A 132 14.26 13.44 -9.63
CA SER A 132 15.69 13.76 -9.67
C SER A 132 16.53 12.58 -9.24
N GLY A 133 17.80 12.57 -9.64
CA GLY A 133 18.78 11.58 -9.22
C GLY A 133 20.20 12.11 -9.32
N SER A 134 21.11 11.38 -8.69
CA SER A 134 22.55 11.58 -8.91
C SER A 134 22.93 11.10 -10.32
N LEU A 135 23.77 11.87 -11.00
CA LEU A 135 24.41 11.49 -12.25
C LEU A 135 25.85 11.08 -11.96
N THR A 136 26.20 9.83 -12.30
CA THR A 136 27.57 9.33 -12.20
C THR A 136 28.13 9.10 -13.59
N ILE A 137 29.23 9.77 -13.90
CA ILE A 137 29.98 9.62 -15.13
C ILE A 137 31.31 8.96 -14.80
N ALA A 138 31.64 7.88 -15.48
CA ALA A 138 32.93 7.21 -15.35
C ALA A 138 33.58 7.04 -16.71
N PHE A 139 34.90 7.25 -16.79
CA PHE A 139 35.69 6.99 -18.00
C PHE A 139 37.17 6.81 -17.67
N THR A 140 37.96 6.35 -18.63
CA THR A 140 39.42 6.27 -18.54
C THR A 140 40.06 7.15 -19.61
N THR A 141 40.97 8.04 -19.20
CA THR A 141 41.74 8.89 -20.12
C THR A 141 42.67 8.03 -20.98
N VAL A 142 42.86 8.42 -22.24
CA VAL A 142 43.84 7.79 -23.14
C VAL A 142 45.01 8.72 -23.42
N ASN A 143 44.75 10.03 -23.51
CA ASN A 143 45.80 11.03 -23.56
C ASN A 143 45.89 11.80 -22.24
N GLU A 144 47.08 12.34 -21.98
CA GLU A 144 47.30 13.19 -20.81
C GLU A 144 46.41 14.43 -20.89
N VAL A 145 45.75 14.75 -19.78
CA VAL A 145 45.14 16.08 -19.62
C VAL A 145 46.21 17.00 -19.04
N PRO A 146 46.64 18.05 -19.75
CA PRO A 146 47.76 18.90 -19.32
C PRO A 146 47.38 19.76 -18.12
N LEU A 147 48.39 20.39 -17.50
CA LEU A 147 48.16 21.52 -16.59
C LEU A 147 47.40 22.63 -17.35
N ASP A 148 46.52 23.34 -16.66
CA ASP A 148 45.60 24.35 -17.23
C ASP A 148 44.53 23.80 -18.20
N GLY A 149 44.49 22.49 -18.45
CA GLY A 149 43.40 21.84 -19.18
C GLY A 149 42.14 21.63 -18.33
N ASP A 150 41.13 21.00 -18.90
CA ASP A 150 39.87 20.72 -18.20
C ASP A 150 39.17 19.45 -18.66
N ILE A 151 38.16 19.06 -17.89
CA ILE A 151 37.12 18.13 -18.31
C ILE A 151 35.83 18.93 -18.52
N LEU A 152 35.26 18.85 -19.71
CA LEU A 152 33.98 19.47 -20.05
C LEU A 152 32.92 18.39 -20.22
N VAL A 153 31.94 18.38 -19.32
CA VAL A 153 30.72 17.58 -19.43
C VAL A 153 29.64 18.42 -20.10
N THR A 154 28.97 17.87 -21.10
CA THR A 154 27.79 18.45 -21.76
C THR A 154 26.58 17.55 -21.53
N ILE A 155 25.53 18.12 -20.94
CA ILE A 155 24.29 17.41 -20.56
C ILE A 155 23.13 18.04 -21.35
N PRO A 156 22.30 17.25 -22.04
CA PRO A 156 21.19 17.79 -22.83
C PRO A 156 20.29 18.71 -22.02
N ALA A 157 19.94 19.86 -22.60
CA ALA A 157 19.00 20.83 -22.04
C ALA A 157 17.80 21.03 -22.97
N LEU A 158 16.72 21.61 -22.46
CA LEU A 158 15.67 22.14 -23.33
C LEU A 158 16.20 23.23 -24.26
N ASP A 159 15.88 23.09 -25.54
CA ASP A 159 16.12 24.12 -26.56
C ASP A 159 15.05 25.23 -26.45
N ALA A 160 15.16 26.04 -25.39
CA ALA A 160 14.29 27.19 -25.16
C ALA A 160 15.02 28.31 -24.39
N ASP A 161 14.59 29.55 -24.63
CA ASP A 161 15.11 30.71 -23.90
C ASP A 161 14.53 30.75 -22.47
N THR A 162 15.40 30.98 -21.48
CA THR A 162 15.09 31.27 -20.06
C THR A 162 14.48 30.17 -19.18
N THR A 163 14.13 29.01 -19.72
CA THR A 163 13.51 27.90 -18.94
C THR A 163 14.38 26.69 -18.57
N PRO A 164 15.60 26.42 -19.10
CA PRO A 164 16.26 25.11 -18.88
C PRO A 164 16.86 24.89 -17.47
N CYS A 165 16.71 25.85 -16.57
CA CYS A 165 17.12 25.79 -15.15
C CYS A 165 16.07 26.51 -14.28
N ASP A 166 14.82 26.12 -14.44
CA ASP A 166 13.67 26.68 -13.74
C ASP A 166 13.17 25.77 -12.60
N GLY A 167 13.82 24.60 -12.41
CA GLY A 167 13.47 23.63 -11.38
C GLY A 167 12.29 22.73 -11.75
N PHE A 168 11.80 22.82 -12.98
CA PHE A 168 10.79 21.94 -13.52
C PHE A 168 11.37 20.99 -14.56
N PRO A 169 10.70 19.85 -14.80
CA PRO A 169 11.08 18.95 -15.87
C PRO A 169 10.83 19.56 -17.24
N ASP A 170 11.90 19.57 -18.03
CA ASP A 170 11.90 19.93 -19.44
C ASP A 170 11.08 18.92 -20.29
N THR A 171 10.42 19.43 -21.33
CA THR A 171 9.79 18.61 -22.38
C THR A 171 9.85 19.30 -23.73
N ALA A 172 10.09 18.54 -24.80
CA ALA A 172 10.02 19.01 -26.18
C ALA A 172 9.63 17.87 -27.13
N ALA A 173 9.48 18.17 -28.42
CA ALA A 173 9.03 17.22 -29.43
C ALA A 173 10.04 16.09 -29.73
N THR A 174 11.32 16.28 -29.41
CA THR A 174 12.37 15.29 -29.68
C THR A 174 13.42 15.30 -28.57
N ALA A 175 14.12 14.19 -28.39
CA ALA A 175 15.22 14.10 -27.42
C ALA A 175 16.43 14.99 -27.77
N ALA A 176 16.51 15.54 -28.99
CA ALA A 176 17.57 16.46 -29.40
C ALA A 176 17.31 17.91 -28.94
N THR A 177 16.07 18.23 -28.62
CA THR A 177 15.62 19.55 -28.17
C THR A 177 15.02 19.50 -26.76
N ASN A 178 15.05 18.32 -26.12
CA ASN A 178 14.59 18.07 -24.77
C ASN A 178 15.79 17.70 -23.90
N GLY A 179 15.68 17.83 -22.59
CA GLY A 179 16.83 17.58 -21.74
C GLY A 179 16.52 17.46 -20.25
N PHE A 180 17.59 17.56 -19.48
CA PHE A 180 17.55 17.59 -18.04
C PHE A 180 17.51 19.03 -17.56
N ASP A 181 16.97 19.26 -16.37
CA ASP A 181 17.02 20.57 -15.69
C ASP A 181 18.00 20.50 -14.49
N MET A 182 18.75 21.58 -14.24
CA MET A 182 19.77 21.65 -13.17
C MET A 182 19.29 22.31 -11.88
N GLY A 183 18.00 22.64 -11.77
CA GLY A 183 17.37 23.30 -10.65
C GLY A 183 17.21 24.81 -10.84
N ASP A 184 16.25 25.36 -10.09
CA ASP A 184 15.95 26.78 -10.01
C ASP A 184 17.00 27.56 -9.21
N ALA A 185 16.88 28.88 -9.12
CA ALA A 185 17.83 29.71 -8.36
C ALA A 185 17.92 29.36 -6.85
N SER A 186 16.93 28.65 -6.28
CA SER A 186 16.88 28.29 -4.86
C SER A 186 17.52 26.93 -4.59
N ASN A 187 17.55 26.05 -5.59
CA ASN A 187 17.96 24.65 -5.46
C ASN A 187 18.69 24.15 -6.72
N ARG A 188 19.62 24.97 -7.25
CA ARG A 188 20.46 24.65 -8.41
C ARG A 188 21.67 23.82 -8.01
N ILE A 189 22.06 22.88 -8.88
CA ILE A 189 23.36 22.20 -8.79
C ILE A 189 24.48 23.25 -8.76
N ALA A 190 25.28 23.22 -7.71
CA ALA A 190 26.43 24.06 -7.49
C ALA A 190 27.73 23.25 -7.51
N ALA A 191 28.88 23.94 -7.50
CA ALA A 191 30.19 23.29 -7.49
C ALA A 191 30.38 22.32 -6.30
N ALA A 192 29.77 22.63 -5.16
CA ALA A 192 29.83 21.79 -3.97
C ALA A 192 29.10 20.44 -4.13
N ASP A 193 28.21 20.32 -5.12
CA ASP A 193 27.44 19.11 -5.42
C ASP A 193 28.17 18.22 -6.43
N ILE A 194 29.37 18.61 -6.87
CA ILE A 194 30.18 17.85 -7.81
C ILE A 194 31.35 17.22 -7.06
N THR A 195 31.46 15.90 -7.17
CA THR A 195 32.62 15.15 -6.68
C THR A 195 33.36 14.51 -7.83
N VAL A 196 34.66 14.75 -7.90
CA VAL A 196 35.56 14.15 -8.89
C VAL A 196 36.60 13.29 -8.19
N THR A 197 36.74 12.04 -8.62
CA THR A 197 37.78 11.13 -8.15
C THR A 197 38.63 10.62 -9.30
N GLY A 198 39.87 10.27 -9.02
CA GLY A 198 40.84 9.87 -10.03
C GLY A 198 41.73 11.02 -10.48
N CYS A 199 42.96 10.70 -10.91
CA CYS A 199 44.01 11.68 -11.19
C CYS A 199 44.32 12.62 -10.01
N THR A 200 45.09 12.13 -9.03
CA THR A 200 45.53 12.79 -7.78
C THR A 200 44.45 13.66 -7.12
N ASP A 201 43.80 13.10 -6.11
CA ASP A 201 42.74 13.75 -5.33
C ASP A 201 43.18 15.15 -4.84
N GLY A 202 42.30 16.15 -4.99
CA GLY A 202 42.57 17.55 -4.65
C GLY A 202 42.96 18.44 -5.84
N ASN A 203 43.24 17.88 -7.02
CA ASN A 203 43.57 18.66 -8.22
C ASN A 203 42.37 19.22 -9.00
N TRP A 204 41.16 18.74 -8.66
CA TRP A 204 39.91 19.07 -9.34
C TRP A 204 38.92 19.85 -8.45
N VAL A 205 39.18 19.93 -7.15
CA VAL A 205 38.18 20.35 -6.16
C VAL A 205 37.94 21.86 -6.22
N ALA A 206 36.67 22.25 -6.28
CA ALA A 206 36.17 23.64 -6.24
C ALA A 206 36.58 24.47 -7.47
N THR A 207 36.71 23.83 -8.62
CA THR A 207 36.94 24.49 -9.92
C THR A 207 35.72 24.47 -10.82
N GLU A 208 34.67 23.79 -10.38
CA GLU A 208 33.54 23.44 -11.22
C GLU A 208 32.74 24.68 -11.60
N THR A 209 32.66 24.92 -12.90
CA THR A 209 31.80 25.96 -13.47
C THR A 209 30.60 25.29 -14.10
N ILE A 210 29.42 25.51 -13.52
CA ILE A 210 28.14 24.99 -14.01
C ILE A 210 27.46 26.10 -14.80
N THR A 211 27.10 25.80 -16.05
CA THR A 211 26.38 26.74 -16.93
C THR A 211 25.10 26.10 -17.41
N CYS A 212 23.99 26.79 -17.17
CA CYS A 212 22.69 26.41 -17.71
C CYS A 212 22.67 26.52 -19.24
N GLY A 213 21.94 25.61 -19.87
CA GLY A 213 21.65 25.64 -21.29
C GLY A 213 20.82 26.85 -21.70
N THR A 214 20.60 26.96 -23.00
CA THR A 214 19.81 28.01 -23.66
C THR A 214 19.10 27.39 -24.87
N SER A 215 18.38 28.19 -25.66
CA SER A 215 17.80 27.78 -26.96
C SER A 215 18.84 27.45 -28.06
N SER A 216 20.07 27.16 -27.69
CA SER A 216 21.15 26.87 -28.63
C SER A 216 22.31 26.09 -28.00
N THR A 217 22.26 25.86 -26.69
CA THR A 217 23.35 25.24 -25.95
C THR A 217 22.81 24.31 -24.87
N ASP A 218 23.44 23.15 -24.74
CA ASP A 218 23.23 22.22 -23.63
C ASP A 218 23.80 22.78 -22.31
N HIS A 219 23.43 22.13 -21.21
CA HIS A 219 24.07 22.38 -19.92
C HIS A 219 25.53 21.96 -19.96
N THR A 220 26.39 22.68 -19.22
CA THR A 220 27.80 22.29 -19.10
C THR A 220 28.28 22.29 -17.66
N ILE A 221 29.15 21.33 -17.35
CA ILE A 221 29.96 21.29 -16.14
C ILE A 221 31.42 21.25 -16.60
N ARG A 222 32.13 22.35 -16.38
CA ARG A 222 33.56 22.46 -16.67
C ARG A 222 34.33 22.26 -15.37
N ILE A 223 35.31 21.36 -15.39
CA ILE A 223 36.13 21.00 -14.24
C ILE A 223 37.58 21.30 -14.60
N ASP A 224 38.07 22.44 -14.15
CA ASP A 224 39.44 22.89 -14.46
C ASP A 224 40.47 22.17 -13.61
N ARG A 225 41.62 21.94 -14.23
CA ARG A 225 42.82 21.45 -13.55
C ARG A 225 43.68 22.59 -13.05
N GLN A 226 44.19 22.48 -11.81
CA GLN A 226 44.96 23.57 -11.18
C GLN A 226 46.45 23.31 -10.93
N THR A 227 46.83 22.11 -10.46
CA THR A 227 48.12 21.94 -9.72
C THR A 227 49.07 20.92 -10.31
N ALA A 228 48.59 19.93 -11.07
CA ALA A 228 49.43 18.94 -11.76
C ALA A 228 48.66 18.27 -12.91
N LEU A 229 49.36 17.78 -13.93
CA LEU A 229 48.83 17.03 -15.10
C LEU A 229 48.22 15.65 -14.75
N CYS A 230 47.41 15.05 -15.66
CA CYS A 230 46.66 13.79 -15.45
C CYS A 230 47.27 12.82 -16.42
N VAL A 231 48.24 12.08 -15.92
CA VAL A 231 48.92 11.06 -16.72
C VAL A 231 47.88 10.04 -17.17
N ALA A 232 47.86 9.76 -18.47
CA ALA A 232 47.09 8.65 -18.99
C ALA A 232 47.84 7.31 -18.81
N PRO A 233 47.12 6.20 -18.61
CA PRO A 233 45.68 6.11 -18.43
C PRO A 233 45.28 6.38 -16.98
N SER A 234 44.19 7.11 -16.78
CA SER A 234 43.60 7.32 -15.44
C SER A 234 42.10 7.15 -15.49
N ALA A 235 41.58 6.32 -14.56
CA ALA A 235 40.16 6.20 -14.32
C ALA A 235 39.67 7.45 -13.58
N ILE A 236 38.62 8.07 -14.11
CA ILE A 236 37.98 9.27 -13.57
C ILE A 236 36.52 8.95 -13.33
N THR A 237 36.02 9.38 -12.17
CA THR A 237 34.58 9.35 -11.86
C THR A 237 34.15 10.75 -11.44
N ILE A 238 33.13 11.28 -12.11
CA ILE A 238 32.45 12.54 -11.79
C ILE A 238 31.07 12.18 -11.29
N THR A 239 30.68 12.70 -10.14
CA THR A 239 29.36 12.52 -9.54
C THR A 239 28.71 13.88 -9.36
N VAL A 240 27.49 14.03 -9.86
CA VAL A 240 26.56 15.08 -9.45
C VAL A 240 25.72 14.50 -8.31
N ASP A 241 25.73 15.14 -7.14
CA ASP A 241 25.02 14.66 -5.97
C ASP A 241 23.50 14.60 -6.19
N SER A 242 22.81 13.79 -5.40
CA SER A 242 21.36 13.56 -5.52
C SER A 242 20.48 14.65 -4.90
N SER A 243 21.07 15.66 -4.25
CA SER A 243 20.37 16.78 -3.63
C SER A 243 21.18 18.05 -3.87
N PRO A 244 20.84 18.87 -4.89
CA PRO A 244 19.53 18.92 -5.55
C PRO A 244 19.26 17.82 -6.58
N GLY A 245 20.29 17.17 -7.12
CA GLY A 245 20.14 16.16 -8.17
C GLY A 245 19.86 16.76 -9.55
N LEU A 246 20.20 16.01 -10.59
CA LEU A 246 19.77 16.33 -11.94
C LEU A 246 18.29 15.98 -12.08
N ILE A 247 17.46 16.92 -12.54
CA ILE A 247 16.04 16.69 -12.78
C ILE A 247 15.89 15.96 -14.10
N ASN A 248 15.28 14.79 -14.07
CA ASN A 248 15.00 14.01 -15.28
C ASN A 248 13.95 14.73 -16.14
N PRO A 249 14.06 14.68 -17.48
CA PRO A 249 13.03 15.20 -18.38
C PRO A 249 11.65 14.61 -18.08
N ALA A 250 10.61 15.34 -18.45
CA ALA A 250 9.33 14.72 -18.76
C ALA A 250 9.40 14.07 -20.16
N PRO A 251 8.52 13.10 -20.48
CA PRO A 251 8.53 12.43 -21.78
C PRO A 251 8.52 13.44 -22.94
N ILE A 252 9.14 13.07 -24.06
CA ILE A 252 9.00 13.90 -25.27
C ILE A 252 7.52 14.00 -25.66
N ASN A 253 7.04 15.21 -25.92
CA ASN A 253 5.61 15.48 -26.12
C ASN A 253 5.07 15.02 -27.50
N SER A 254 5.93 14.39 -28.33
CA SER A 254 5.56 13.81 -29.61
C SER A 254 6.35 12.52 -29.85
N GLY A 255 5.63 11.41 -29.99
CA GLY A 255 6.21 10.12 -30.41
C GLY A 255 6.80 9.27 -29.27
N HIS A 256 6.72 9.73 -28.02
CA HIS A 256 7.01 8.87 -26.87
C HIS A 256 6.00 7.71 -26.79
N THR A 257 6.47 6.53 -26.39
CA THR A 257 5.64 5.35 -26.12
C THR A 257 5.97 4.86 -24.73
N GLN A 258 5.02 4.92 -23.80
CA GLN A 258 5.21 4.50 -22.41
C GLN A 258 5.82 3.09 -22.32
N GLY A 259 6.78 2.93 -21.41
CA GLY A 259 7.58 1.73 -21.26
C GLY A 259 8.76 1.64 -22.25
N THR A 260 8.94 2.65 -23.10
CA THR A 260 10.12 2.80 -23.97
C THR A 260 10.91 4.01 -23.50
N ALA A 261 12.19 3.81 -23.20
CA ALA A 261 13.05 4.90 -22.72
C ALA A 261 13.31 5.97 -23.79
N ASP A 262 13.37 7.22 -23.36
CA ASP A 262 13.90 8.31 -24.18
C ASP A 262 15.43 8.33 -24.07
N LEU A 263 16.14 8.42 -25.20
CA LEU A 263 17.60 8.29 -25.25
C LEU A 263 18.32 9.65 -25.36
N TYR A 264 18.99 10.05 -24.28
CA TYR A 264 19.76 11.29 -24.20
C TYR A 264 21.27 11.01 -24.34
N THR A 265 22.02 11.95 -24.92
CA THR A 265 23.48 11.85 -25.06
C THR A 265 24.18 12.81 -24.12
N ILE A 266 24.97 12.27 -23.20
CA ILE A 266 25.93 13.05 -22.42
C ILE A 266 27.28 12.97 -23.13
N ASN A 267 27.89 14.12 -23.40
CA ASN A 267 29.22 14.18 -23.99
C ASN A 267 30.24 14.58 -22.92
N VAL A 268 31.41 13.94 -22.95
CA VAL A 268 32.55 14.34 -22.13
C VAL A 268 33.71 14.62 -23.06
N ARG A 269 34.39 15.74 -22.82
CA ARG A 269 35.66 16.09 -23.47
C ARG A 269 36.73 16.33 -22.42
N THR A 270 37.97 15.95 -22.73
CA THR A 270 39.15 16.53 -22.09
C THR A 270 39.76 17.57 -23.00
N ARG A 271 40.25 18.67 -22.46
CA ARG A 271 40.75 19.80 -23.24
C ARG A 271 42.10 20.30 -22.74
N ASP A 272 42.85 20.98 -23.61
CA ASP A 272 44.04 21.74 -23.21
C ASP A 272 43.68 23.14 -22.68
N GLY A 273 44.67 23.88 -22.19
CA GLY A 273 44.45 25.25 -21.68
C GLY A 273 44.11 26.30 -22.73
N SER A 274 43.94 25.91 -24.00
CA SER A 274 43.41 26.74 -25.09
C SER A 274 42.04 26.25 -25.58
N ASP A 275 41.35 25.43 -24.77
CA ASP A 275 40.04 24.82 -25.06
C ASP A 275 40.04 23.85 -26.27
N ASN A 276 41.19 23.40 -26.76
CA ASN A 276 41.22 22.40 -27.83
C ASN A 276 40.87 21.03 -27.25
N THR A 277 39.99 20.29 -27.93
CA THR A 277 39.62 18.93 -27.53
C THR A 277 40.79 17.96 -27.73
N ILE A 278 41.17 17.28 -26.65
CA ILE A 278 42.18 16.21 -26.63
C ILE A 278 41.47 14.88 -26.86
N ASP A 279 40.55 14.54 -25.96
CA ASP A 279 39.73 13.34 -26.03
C ASP A 279 38.25 13.67 -25.92
N GLN A 280 37.38 12.85 -26.51
CA GLN A 280 35.94 12.95 -26.30
C GLN A 280 35.21 11.61 -26.39
N VAL A 281 34.04 11.53 -25.76
CA VAL A 281 33.12 10.38 -25.85
C VAL A 281 31.67 10.79 -25.67
N ASN A 282 30.77 10.10 -26.38
CA ASN A 282 29.33 10.20 -26.18
C ASN A 282 28.83 8.99 -25.39
N MET A 283 28.15 9.23 -24.28
CA MET A 283 27.48 8.22 -23.47
C MET A 283 25.97 8.38 -23.60
N LYS A 284 25.23 7.29 -23.39
CA LYS A 284 23.77 7.30 -23.46
C LYS A 284 23.17 7.12 -22.07
N VAL A 285 22.18 7.94 -21.76
CA VAL A 285 21.31 7.81 -20.60
C VAL A 285 19.88 7.64 -21.09
N ALA A 286 19.14 6.74 -20.45
CA ALA A 286 17.84 6.28 -20.94
C ALA A 286 16.77 6.33 -19.82
N PRO A 287 16.24 7.52 -19.47
CA PRO A 287 15.13 7.61 -18.55
C PRO A 287 13.87 6.94 -19.12
N VAL A 288 13.09 6.29 -18.25
CA VAL A 288 11.86 5.56 -18.58
C VAL A 288 10.88 5.61 -17.41
N GLU A 289 9.60 5.42 -17.64
CA GLU A 289 8.60 5.31 -16.58
C GLU A 289 8.95 4.17 -15.60
N ALA A 290 8.64 4.37 -14.31
CA ALA A 290 8.75 3.26 -13.35
C ALA A 290 7.52 2.35 -13.40
N VAL A 291 7.61 1.19 -12.74
CA VAL A 291 6.51 0.22 -12.68
C VAL A 291 5.78 0.35 -11.36
N PHE A 292 4.46 0.60 -11.41
CA PHE A 292 3.61 0.53 -10.24
C PHE A 292 3.23 -0.92 -9.93
N VAL A 293 3.57 -1.39 -8.73
CA VAL A 293 3.19 -2.72 -8.24
C VAL A 293 2.29 -2.55 -7.01
N SER A 294 1.04 -3.00 -7.11
CA SER A 294 0.04 -2.84 -6.05
C SER A 294 -0.85 -4.06 -5.89
N ALA A 295 -1.39 -4.24 -4.69
CA ALA A 295 -2.43 -5.22 -4.38
C ALA A 295 -3.44 -4.60 -3.39
N THR A 296 -4.68 -5.09 -3.46
CA THR A 296 -5.75 -4.75 -2.50
C THR A 296 -6.07 -5.99 -1.67
N VAL A 297 -6.25 -5.82 -0.37
CA VAL A 297 -6.70 -6.88 0.54
C VAL A 297 -8.13 -6.57 0.96
N ASP A 298 -9.04 -7.50 0.73
CA ASP A 298 -10.45 -7.35 1.08
C ASP A 298 -10.68 -7.49 2.60
N GLU A 299 -11.66 -6.76 3.11
CA GLU A 299 -12.21 -6.89 4.45
C GLU A 299 -12.88 -8.27 4.62
N SER A 300 -12.61 -8.98 5.71
CA SER A 300 -13.07 -10.37 5.91
C SER A 300 -13.53 -10.68 7.33
N LEU A 301 -14.57 -11.52 7.42
CA LEU A 301 -15.06 -12.15 8.64
C LEU A 301 -15.55 -13.56 8.31
N SER A 302 -15.12 -14.55 9.09
CA SER A 302 -15.66 -15.90 9.11
C SER A 302 -16.05 -16.25 10.55
N PHE A 303 -17.27 -16.76 10.72
CA PHE A 303 -17.80 -17.19 12.02
C PHE A 303 -18.49 -18.54 11.87
N THR A 304 -18.11 -19.51 12.70
CA THR A 304 -18.66 -20.88 12.65
C THR A 304 -19.19 -21.32 14.01
N VAL A 305 -20.34 -21.99 14.01
CA VAL A 305 -20.89 -22.70 15.16
C VAL A 305 -20.79 -24.20 14.87
N ALA A 306 -20.18 -24.97 15.77
CA ALA A 306 -20.06 -26.41 15.67
C ALA A 306 -20.65 -27.11 16.90
N GLY A 307 -21.23 -28.30 16.67
CA GLY A 307 -21.68 -29.17 17.74
C GLY A 307 -20.52 -29.85 18.46
N VAL A 308 -20.73 -30.24 19.71
CA VAL A 308 -19.79 -31.04 20.51
C VAL A 308 -20.46 -32.37 20.83
N THR A 309 -19.83 -33.47 20.42
CA THR A 309 -20.39 -34.82 20.61
C THR A 309 -20.15 -35.35 22.02
N ALA A 310 -20.96 -36.29 22.48
CA ALA A 310 -20.71 -37.15 23.62
C ALA A 310 -19.33 -37.83 23.51
N ASP A 311 -18.78 -38.25 24.65
CA ASP A 311 -17.49 -38.96 24.74
C ASP A 311 -16.29 -38.23 24.08
N SER A 312 -16.35 -36.91 23.94
CA SER A 312 -15.32 -36.09 23.27
C SER A 312 -14.29 -35.46 24.21
N GLY A 313 -14.26 -35.86 25.48
CA GLY A 313 -13.31 -35.36 26.48
C GLY A 313 -13.98 -34.49 27.55
N THR A 314 -13.31 -33.42 27.96
CA THR A 314 -13.79 -32.52 29.02
C THR A 314 -13.93 -31.10 28.47
N THR A 315 -15.07 -30.48 28.75
CA THR A 315 -15.38 -29.10 28.33
C THR A 315 -16.05 -28.36 29.49
N CYS A 316 -15.60 -27.17 29.84
CA CYS A 316 -15.96 -26.41 31.04
C CYS A 316 -15.87 -27.24 32.33
N ASN A 317 -14.82 -28.07 32.43
CA ASN A 317 -14.63 -29.04 33.52
C ASN A 317 -15.78 -30.06 33.68
N ILE A 318 -16.53 -30.28 32.60
CA ILE A 318 -17.53 -31.35 32.51
C ILE A 318 -16.97 -32.44 31.61
N THR A 319 -16.68 -33.60 32.20
CA THR A 319 -16.37 -34.80 31.41
C THR A 319 -17.61 -35.24 30.65
N ARG A 320 -17.52 -35.21 29.33
CA ARG A 320 -18.57 -35.66 28.43
C ARG A 320 -18.55 -37.18 28.36
N THR A 321 -19.69 -37.80 28.59
CA THR A 321 -19.89 -39.25 28.51
C THR A 321 -20.96 -39.58 27.48
N SER A 322 -21.22 -40.85 27.24
CA SER A 322 -22.31 -41.33 26.38
C SER A 322 -23.72 -40.89 26.83
N ALA A 323 -23.86 -40.43 28.09
CA ALA A 323 -25.10 -39.86 28.60
C ALA A 323 -25.18 -38.33 28.39
N THR A 324 -24.11 -37.70 27.90
CA THR A 324 -24.09 -36.25 27.62
C THR A 324 -24.78 -35.94 26.30
N PRO A 325 -25.74 -35.00 26.27
CA PRO A 325 -26.42 -34.63 25.02
C PRO A 325 -25.44 -34.14 23.95
N ASP A 326 -25.54 -34.69 22.75
CA ASP A 326 -24.90 -34.13 21.54
C ASP A 326 -25.52 -32.78 21.21
N SER A 327 -24.71 -31.76 20.94
CA SER A 327 -25.19 -30.56 20.28
C SER A 327 -24.87 -30.60 18.77
N THR A 328 -25.54 -29.75 18.01
CA THR A 328 -25.21 -29.49 16.60
C THR A 328 -24.93 -28.01 16.40
N ALA A 329 -24.63 -27.60 15.17
CA ALA A 329 -24.52 -26.18 14.82
C ALA A 329 -25.82 -25.39 15.03
N TYR A 330 -26.97 -26.06 15.12
CA TYR A 330 -28.30 -25.45 15.12
C TYR A 330 -29.24 -25.94 16.23
N SER A 331 -28.80 -26.86 17.11
CA SER A 331 -29.65 -27.40 18.17
C SER A 331 -28.89 -27.91 19.38
N ILE A 332 -29.56 -27.82 20.54
CA ILE A 332 -29.16 -28.42 21.81
C ILE A 332 -30.31 -29.33 22.28
N PRO A 333 -30.38 -30.58 21.80
CA PRO A 333 -31.45 -31.51 22.12
C PRO A 333 -31.24 -32.15 23.50
N TRP A 334 -31.76 -31.52 24.55
CA TRP A 334 -31.69 -32.06 25.91
C TRP A 334 -32.39 -33.41 26.10
N GLY A 335 -33.32 -33.78 25.21
CA GLY A 335 -34.14 -34.98 25.37
C GLY A 335 -35.08 -34.87 26.58
N THR A 336 -35.18 -35.95 27.36
CA THR A 336 -35.97 -35.97 28.60
C THR A 336 -35.08 -35.57 29.78
N ILE A 337 -35.35 -34.40 30.37
CA ILE A 337 -34.63 -33.87 31.53
C ILE A 337 -35.26 -34.41 32.82
N SER A 338 -34.43 -34.87 33.76
CA SER A 338 -34.87 -35.25 35.11
C SER A 338 -34.88 -34.03 36.03
N SER A 339 -35.78 -33.98 37.02
CA SER A 339 -35.68 -32.97 38.09
C SER A 339 -34.51 -33.21 39.05
N THR A 340 -33.92 -34.40 39.03
CA THR A 340 -32.69 -34.68 39.77
C THR A 340 -31.50 -34.35 38.88
N TYR A 341 -30.78 -33.30 39.24
CA TYR A 341 -29.59 -32.88 38.49
C TYR A 341 -28.54 -34.01 38.44
N ALA A 342 -28.02 -34.24 37.24
CA ALA A 342 -26.88 -35.11 37.00
C ALA A 342 -25.98 -34.45 35.96
N THR A 343 -24.70 -34.29 36.29
CA THR A 343 -23.70 -33.62 35.45
C THR A 343 -23.72 -34.11 34.00
N ALA A 344 -23.82 -35.42 33.79
CA ALA A 344 -23.80 -36.00 32.45
C ALA A 344 -24.99 -35.54 31.61
N THR A 345 -26.21 -35.47 32.13
CA THR A 345 -27.43 -35.23 31.33
C THR A 345 -27.91 -33.77 31.31
N HIS A 346 -27.31 -32.91 32.13
CA HIS A 346 -27.75 -31.52 32.34
C HIS A 346 -26.75 -30.48 31.84
N ASN A 347 -25.68 -30.91 31.16
CA ASN A 347 -24.69 -30.03 30.56
C ASN A 347 -24.42 -30.44 29.12
N THR A 348 -24.12 -29.47 28.26
CA THR A 348 -23.56 -29.71 26.93
C THR A 348 -22.85 -28.46 26.42
N ALA A 349 -22.27 -28.49 25.23
CA ALA A 349 -21.52 -27.35 24.70
C ALA A 349 -21.65 -27.21 23.19
N GLN A 350 -21.42 -26.01 22.67
CA GLN A 350 -21.13 -25.74 21.26
C GLN A 350 -19.73 -25.08 21.17
N GLN A 351 -19.07 -25.21 20.02
CA GLN A 351 -17.84 -24.49 19.72
C GLN A 351 -18.12 -23.31 18.79
N LEU A 352 -17.59 -22.14 19.12
CA LEU A 352 -17.62 -20.95 18.28
C LEU A 352 -16.21 -20.64 17.80
N THR A 353 -16.04 -20.36 16.51
CA THR A 353 -14.73 -20.00 15.93
C THR A 353 -14.85 -18.74 15.08
N VAL A 354 -13.92 -17.80 15.24
CA VAL A 354 -13.84 -16.54 14.49
C VAL A 354 -12.49 -16.40 13.79
N SER A 355 -12.53 -15.93 12.53
CA SER A 355 -11.38 -15.41 11.79
C SER A 355 -11.74 -14.07 11.15
N THR A 356 -10.88 -13.06 11.28
CA THR A 356 -11.07 -11.74 10.66
C THR A 356 -9.74 -11.01 10.48
N ASN A 357 -9.62 -10.19 9.44
CA ASN A 357 -8.51 -9.25 9.23
C ASN A 357 -8.84 -7.83 9.71
N ALA A 358 -9.94 -7.63 10.45
CA ALA A 358 -10.34 -6.34 10.99
C ALA A 358 -9.32 -5.82 12.01
N SER A 359 -8.85 -4.59 11.81
CA SER A 359 -7.69 -4.05 12.54
C SER A 359 -7.95 -3.84 14.02
N ALA A 360 -9.20 -3.55 14.39
CA ALA A 360 -9.68 -3.44 15.77
C ALA A 360 -10.41 -4.72 16.25
N GLY A 361 -10.22 -5.84 15.55
CA GLY A 361 -10.71 -7.16 15.95
C GLY A 361 -12.22 -7.36 15.81
N TYR A 362 -12.86 -8.00 16.78
CA TYR A 362 -14.27 -8.39 16.70
C TYR A 362 -14.93 -8.56 18.08
N LYS A 363 -16.26 -8.63 18.06
CA LYS A 363 -17.09 -9.08 19.19
C LYS A 363 -18.11 -10.12 18.73
N VAL A 364 -18.39 -11.12 19.56
CA VAL A 364 -19.51 -12.06 19.38
C VAL A 364 -20.48 -11.89 20.54
N TYR A 365 -21.74 -11.74 20.19
CA TYR A 365 -22.85 -11.63 21.13
C TYR A 365 -23.71 -12.88 21.07
N ALA A 366 -24.36 -13.22 22.19
CA ALA A 366 -25.39 -14.25 22.27
C ALA A 366 -26.65 -13.67 22.91
N GLU A 367 -27.80 -14.08 22.41
CA GLU A 367 -29.10 -13.68 22.94
C GLU A 367 -30.13 -14.79 22.70
N GLU A 368 -31.16 -14.82 23.51
CA GLU A 368 -32.31 -15.69 23.30
C GLU A 368 -33.56 -14.89 22.95
N ASN A 369 -34.50 -15.55 22.27
CA ASN A 369 -35.74 -14.88 21.87
C ASN A 369 -36.73 -14.73 23.03
N ASP A 370 -36.66 -15.60 24.03
CA ASP A 370 -37.50 -15.67 25.23
C ASP A 370 -36.95 -16.83 26.09
N GLN A 371 -37.47 -16.98 27.31
CA GLN A 371 -37.29 -18.15 28.16
C GLN A 371 -37.79 -19.41 27.45
N MET A 372 -37.35 -20.61 27.88
CA MET A 372 -37.80 -21.86 27.25
C MET A 372 -39.28 -22.14 27.59
N GLY A 373 -40.18 -21.80 26.68
CA GLY A 373 -41.63 -21.93 26.86
C GLY A 373 -42.15 -23.33 26.60
N ARG A 374 -43.06 -23.81 27.45
CA ARG A 374 -43.78 -25.08 27.24
C ARG A 374 -44.61 -24.98 25.96
N ASP A 375 -44.43 -25.92 25.05
CA ASP A 375 -45.10 -26.01 23.74
C ASP A 375 -45.01 -24.69 22.93
N GLY A 376 -43.99 -23.86 23.21
CA GLY A 376 -43.77 -22.55 22.57
C GLY A 376 -44.53 -21.39 23.19
N ASN A 377 -45.04 -21.53 24.41
CA ASN A 377 -45.69 -20.43 25.13
C ASN A 377 -44.73 -19.25 25.34
N VAL A 378 -45.26 -18.04 25.26
CA VAL A 378 -44.53 -16.81 25.58
C VAL A 378 -44.39 -16.68 27.11
N CYS A 379 -43.20 -16.34 27.57
CA CYS A 379 -42.81 -16.29 28.98
C CYS A 379 -42.71 -14.86 29.52
N THR A 380 -43.70 -14.02 29.20
CA THR A 380 -43.77 -12.63 29.68
C THR A 380 -44.17 -12.51 31.15
N GLY A 381 -43.53 -11.58 31.87
CA GLY A 381 -43.87 -11.21 33.24
C GLY A 381 -42.66 -10.97 34.13
N ALA A 382 -42.90 -10.64 35.39
CA ALA A 382 -41.84 -10.65 36.40
C ALA A 382 -41.26 -12.06 36.49
N THR A 383 -39.93 -12.19 36.42
CA THR A 383 -39.25 -13.46 36.64
C THR A 383 -39.75 -14.04 37.98
N PRO A 384 -40.28 -15.27 38.00
CA PRO A 384 -40.80 -15.87 39.23
C PRO A 384 -39.73 -15.95 40.33
N SER A 385 -40.08 -16.33 41.56
CA SER A 385 -39.07 -16.60 42.60
C SER A 385 -38.25 -17.85 42.25
N ALA A 386 -37.08 -18.03 42.87
CA ALA A 386 -36.26 -19.25 42.65
C ALA A 386 -37.10 -20.51 42.91
N GLY A 387 -37.09 -21.46 41.97
CA GLY A 387 -37.89 -22.68 42.03
C GLY A 387 -39.31 -22.58 41.44
N GLU A 388 -39.77 -21.38 41.06
CA GLU A 388 -41.05 -21.17 40.38
C GLU A 388 -40.89 -21.18 38.85
N PHE A 389 -41.89 -21.73 38.17
CA PHE A 389 -41.92 -22.00 36.72
C PHE A 389 -43.18 -21.45 36.04
N THR A 390 -44.00 -20.71 36.80
CA THR A 390 -45.24 -20.09 36.31
C THR A 390 -45.02 -18.61 36.14
N PHE A 391 -44.95 -18.17 34.88
CA PHE A 391 -44.99 -16.76 34.51
C PHE A 391 -46.44 -16.31 34.38
N SER A 392 -46.69 -15.00 34.30
CA SER A 392 -48.06 -14.46 34.14
C SER A 392 -48.77 -14.98 32.89
N SER A 393 -48.03 -15.37 31.85
CA SER A 393 -48.57 -15.83 30.56
C SER A 393 -48.29 -17.29 30.22
N GLY A 394 -47.62 -18.08 31.08
CA GLY A 394 -47.24 -19.43 30.69
C GLY A 394 -46.43 -20.24 31.70
N THR A 395 -46.14 -21.49 31.32
CA THR A 395 -45.22 -22.39 32.03
C THR A 395 -43.91 -22.45 31.27
N CYS A 396 -42.80 -22.13 31.93
CA CYS A 396 -41.50 -21.99 31.28
C CYS A 396 -40.39 -22.62 32.12
N ILE A 397 -39.28 -22.98 31.48
CA ILE A 397 -38.00 -23.12 32.15
C ILE A 397 -37.33 -21.75 32.04
N ARG A 398 -37.21 -21.10 33.20
CA ARG A 398 -36.59 -19.78 33.36
C ARG A 398 -35.07 -19.84 33.22
N ASP A 399 -34.43 -18.68 33.16
CA ASP A 399 -33.02 -18.49 33.40
C ASP A 399 -32.68 -18.75 34.87
N THR A 400 -31.49 -19.30 35.08
CA THR A 400 -30.96 -19.52 36.42
C THR A 400 -30.61 -18.20 37.08
N ALA A 401 -30.86 -18.10 38.39
CA ALA A 401 -30.26 -17.05 39.20
C ALA A 401 -28.81 -17.39 39.61
N CYS A 402 -28.31 -18.59 39.29
CA CYS A 402 -27.02 -19.16 39.73
C CYS A 402 -26.88 -19.37 41.25
N GLY A 403 -27.29 -18.41 42.08
CA GLY A 403 -27.19 -18.46 43.53
C GLY A 403 -28.02 -17.37 44.22
N ALA A 404 -27.77 -17.17 45.52
CA ALA A 404 -28.43 -16.12 46.31
C ALA A 404 -28.07 -14.71 45.81
N THR A 405 -26.88 -14.55 45.24
CA THR A 405 -26.54 -13.40 44.41
C THR A 405 -26.85 -13.79 42.96
N PRO A 406 -27.80 -13.11 42.31
CA PRO A 406 -28.22 -13.48 40.97
C PRO A 406 -27.11 -13.24 39.94
N CYS A 407 -26.92 -14.18 39.02
CA CYS A 407 -26.29 -13.88 37.73
C CYS A 407 -27.30 -13.14 36.82
N THR A 408 -26.77 -12.46 35.81
CA THR A 408 -27.54 -11.75 34.78
C THR A 408 -26.84 -11.93 33.43
N HIS A 409 -27.37 -11.33 32.35
CA HIS A 409 -26.72 -11.32 31.04
C HIS A 409 -25.39 -10.56 31.03
N GLN A 410 -25.17 -9.68 32.02
CA GLN A 410 -23.92 -8.93 32.18
C GLN A 410 -23.02 -9.52 33.27
N THR A 411 -23.59 -10.09 34.33
CA THR A 411 -22.82 -10.52 35.51
C THR A 411 -22.82 -12.03 35.68
N SER A 412 -21.64 -12.63 35.69
CA SER A 412 -21.49 -14.06 35.98
C SER A 412 -21.49 -14.36 37.48
N GLN A 413 -22.04 -15.51 37.88
CA GLN A 413 -21.97 -16.04 39.24
C GLN A 413 -21.74 -17.55 39.25
N ASP A 414 -21.21 -18.09 40.36
CA ASP A 414 -21.05 -19.54 40.52
C ASP A 414 -22.42 -20.21 40.66
N TRP A 415 -22.71 -21.17 39.79
CA TRP A 415 -23.95 -21.94 39.87
C TRP A 415 -23.77 -23.17 40.76
N THR A 416 -23.94 -22.96 42.07
CA THR A 416 -23.54 -23.93 43.11
C THR A 416 -24.62 -24.94 43.51
N ASP A 417 -25.90 -24.60 43.34
CA ASP A 417 -27.03 -25.45 43.76
C ASP A 417 -28.14 -25.49 42.71
N MET A 418 -28.14 -26.58 41.95
CA MET A 418 -29.09 -26.85 40.87
C MET A 418 -30.45 -27.35 41.37
N ALA A 419 -30.61 -27.64 42.66
CA ALA A 419 -31.91 -27.98 43.25
C ALA A 419 -32.69 -26.74 43.66
N THR A 420 -31.97 -25.70 44.13
CA THR A 420 -32.58 -24.42 44.56
C THR A 420 -32.64 -23.41 43.42
N TYR A 421 -31.55 -23.22 42.68
CA TYR A 421 -31.43 -22.24 41.60
C TYR A 421 -31.55 -22.94 40.25
N VAL A 422 -32.74 -23.46 39.98
CA VAL A 422 -33.10 -24.10 38.71
C VAL A 422 -33.16 -23.09 37.57
N GLY A 423 -33.00 -23.55 36.33
CA GLY A 423 -33.16 -22.74 35.14
C GLY A 423 -32.24 -23.15 33.99
N PHE A 424 -32.03 -22.25 33.04
CA PHE A 424 -31.09 -22.35 31.94
C PHE A 424 -29.99 -21.28 32.08
N GLY A 425 -28.80 -21.59 31.59
CA GLY A 425 -27.69 -20.65 31.59
C GLY A 425 -26.47 -21.22 30.88
N TYR A 426 -25.45 -20.38 30.70
CA TYR A 426 -24.23 -20.77 30.01
C TYR A 426 -22.97 -20.27 30.71
N SER A 427 -21.88 -20.93 30.39
CA SER A 427 -20.52 -20.62 30.78
C SER A 427 -19.61 -20.71 29.56
N LEU A 428 -18.39 -20.21 29.67
CA LEU A 428 -17.43 -20.23 28.56
C LEU A 428 -16.12 -20.93 28.94
N GLU A 429 -15.44 -21.48 27.94
CA GLU A 429 -14.07 -21.98 28.03
C GLU A 429 -13.31 -21.61 26.76
N ASN A 430 -12.06 -21.18 26.90
CA ASN A 430 -11.18 -20.98 25.75
C ASN A 430 -10.77 -22.34 25.16
N GLN A 431 -10.96 -22.52 23.85
CA GLN A 431 -10.44 -23.68 23.12
C GLN A 431 -9.12 -23.32 22.43
N SER A 432 -9.10 -22.16 21.76
CA SER A 432 -7.90 -21.53 21.20
C SER A 432 -7.95 -20.02 21.48
N GLY A 433 -6.79 -19.43 21.76
CA GLY A 433 -6.73 -18.03 22.17
C GLY A 433 -7.25 -17.80 23.59
N THR A 434 -7.60 -16.56 23.89
CA THR A 434 -8.08 -16.13 25.23
C THR A 434 -9.27 -15.19 25.11
N ASP A 435 -10.11 -15.41 24.10
CA ASP A 435 -11.10 -14.44 23.65
C ASP A 435 -12.45 -14.59 24.37
N ALA A 436 -12.66 -15.62 25.18
CA ALA A 436 -13.85 -15.75 26.02
C ALA A 436 -13.93 -14.59 27.03
N GLU A 437 -15.07 -13.90 27.09
CA GLU A 437 -15.26 -12.72 27.97
C GLU A 437 -15.22 -13.06 29.47
N PHE A 438 -15.60 -14.28 29.81
CA PHE A 438 -15.50 -14.83 31.16
C PHE A 438 -15.18 -16.32 31.06
N LEU A 439 -14.83 -16.97 32.18
CA LEU A 439 -14.49 -18.40 32.17
C LEU A 439 -15.26 -19.17 33.23
N TYR A 440 -15.57 -20.43 32.93
CA TYR A 440 -16.27 -21.33 33.84
C TYR A 440 -15.62 -21.45 35.22
N ASN A 441 -14.30 -21.27 35.30
CA ASN A 441 -13.49 -21.38 36.50
C ASN A 441 -12.93 -20.05 37.00
N GLU A 442 -13.43 -18.92 36.49
CA GLU A 442 -12.98 -17.61 36.96
C GLU A 442 -13.25 -17.43 38.45
N SER A 443 -12.44 -16.64 39.14
CA SER A 443 -12.63 -16.35 40.57
C SER A 443 -12.77 -17.61 41.45
N SER A 444 -12.13 -18.72 41.07
CA SER A 444 -12.21 -20.03 41.76
C SER A 444 -13.61 -20.66 41.80
N ARG A 445 -14.52 -20.22 40.93
CA ARG A 445 -15.87 -20.76 40.79
C ARG A 445 -15.83 -22.14 40.14
N THR A 446 -16.85 -22.96 40.40
CA THR A 446 -16.96 -24.32 39.82
C THR A 446 -17.64 -24.33 38.46
N PHE A 447 -18.61 -23.43 38.28
CA PHE A 447 -19.24 -23.15 37.01
C PHE A 447 -19.79 -21.72 37.05
N SER A 448 -18.94 -20.77 36.68
CA SER A 448 -19.32 -19.37 36.51
C SER A 448 -20.29 -19.26 35.34
N ALA A 449 -21.53 -18.88 35.59
CA ALA A 449 -22.58 -18.84 34.59
C ALA A 449 -23.20 -17.44 34.46
N LYS A 450 -23.68 -17.14 33.25
CA LYS A 450 -24.57 -16.03 32.90
C LYS A 450 -25.86 -16.59 32.31
N GLN A 451 -26.93 -15.79 32.36
CA GLN A 451 -28.10 -16.00 31.48
C GLN A 451 -27.84 -15.35 30.13
N LEU A 452 -28.56 -15.79 29.09
CA LEU A 452 -28.53 -15.09 27.80
C LEU A 452 -29.36 -13.80 27.91
N ALA A 453 -29.04 -12.78 27.11
CA ALA A 453 -29.91 -11.61 27.04
C ALA A 453 -31.25 -12.00 26.42
N ASP A 454 -32.34 -11.74 27.14
CA ASP A 454 -33.71 -12.05 26.73
C ASP A 454 -34.36 -10.89 25.95
N GLN A 455 -34.75 -11.14 24.70
CA GLN A 455 -35.40 -10.16 23.82
C GLN A 455 -36.80 -9.73 24.30
N GLU A 456 -37.50 -10.54 25.09
CA GLU A 456 -38.81 -10.20 25.66
C GLU A 456 -38.68 -9.48 27.02
N ALA A 457 -37.46 -9.41 27.56
CA ALA A 457 -37.11 -8.62 28.73
C ALA A 457 -36.49 -7.26 28.33
N SER A 458 -36.26 -6.39 29.31
CA SER A 458 -35.50 -5.14 29.11
C SER A 458 -33.99 -5.38 29.18
N GLU A 459 -33.51 -6.35 28.41
CA GLU A 459 -32.11 -6.76 28.34
C GLU A 459 -31.58 -6.55 26.91
N SER A 460 -30.32 -6.16 26.76
CA SER A 460 -29.69 -6.02 25.46
C SER A 460 -28.44 -6.87 25.34
N ARG A 461 -28.33 -7.61 24.23
CA ARG A 461 -27.12 -8.34 23.86
C ARG A 461 -25.87 -7.45 23.77
N SER A 462 -26.06 -6.15 23.55
CA SER A 462 -24.97 -5.18 23.39
C SER A 462 -24.76 -4.32 24.63
N ASP A 463 -25.36 -4.68 25.76
CA ASP A 463 -25.01 -4.07 27.05
C ASP A 463 -23.53 -4.34 27.38
N SER A 464 -22.94 -3.51 28.23
CA SER A 464 -21.55 -3.69 28.64
C SER A 464 -21.34 -5.08 29.24
N THR A 465 -20.32 -5.82 28.77
CA THR A 465 -19.96 -7.18 29.24
C THR A 465 -20.95 -8.28 28.86
N ALA A 466 -21.91 -8.00 27.97
CA ALA A 466 -22.83 -9.00 27.43
C ALA A 466 -22.24 -9.79 26.23
N GLU A 467 -21.11 -9.34 25.68
CA GLU A 467 -20.36 -10.14 24.70
C GLU A 467 -19.90 -11.48 25.31
N ILE A 468 -19.77 -12.50 24.47
CA ILE A 468 -19.27 -13.82 24.87
C ILE A 468 -17.87 -14.09 24.33
N MET A 469 -17.48 -13.39 23.27
CA MET A 469 -16.16 -13.51 22.66
C MET A 469 -15.72 -12.14 22.18
N ASN A 470 -14.47 -11.74 22.43
CA ASN A 470 -13.91 -10.53 21.85
C ASN A 470 -12.40 -10.61 21.66
N ASN A 471 -11.92 -9.83 20.70
CA ASN A 471 -10.50 -9.56 20.50
C ASN A 471 -10.34 -8.16 19.91
N THR A 472 -9.25 -7.48 20.24
CA THR A 472 -8.95 -6.12 19.75
C THR A 472 -7.97 -6.09 18.57
N VAL A 473 -7.58 -7.26 18.04
CA VAL A 473 -6.69 -7.41 16.89
C VAL A 473 -7.23 -8.45 15.90
N PRO A 474 -6.69 -8.50 14.66
CA PRO A 474 -6.99 -9.59 13.72
C PRO A 474 -6.74 -10.97 14.33
N VAL A 475 -7.61 -11.94 14.01
CA VAL A 475 -7.49 -13.32 14.49
C VAL A 475 -7.68 -14.33 13.34
N SER A 476 -7.08 -15.50 13.50
CA SER A 476 -7.24 -16.63 12.59
C SER A 476 -7.57 -17.88 13.40
N GLY A 477 -8.85 -18.25 13.46
CA GLY A 477 -9.32 -19.44 14.15
C GLY A 477 -9.30 -19.33 15.67
N SER A 478 -9.56 -18.14 16.23
CA SER A 478 -9.80 -18.02 17.67
C SER A 478 -11.11 -18.73 18.00
N SER A 479 -11.17 -19.49 19.10
CA SER A 479 -12.36 -20.29 19.39
C SER A 479 -12.59 -20.56 20.87
N ILE A 480 -13.88 -20.64 21.21
CA ILE A 480 -14.37 -20.86 22.56
C ILE A 480 -15.41 -21.98 22.55
N TYR A 481 -15.60 -22.62 23.69
CA TYR A 481 -16.78 -23.42 23.98
C TYR A 481 -17.80 -22.58 24.74
N VAL A 482 -19.04 -22.60 24.26
CA VAL A 482 -20.22 -22.13 25.01
C VAL A 482 -20.84 -23.35 25.67
N CYS A 483 -20.73 -23.44 26.99
CA CYS A 483 -21.15 -24.56 27.80
C CYS A 483 -22.49 -24.26 28.46
N TYR A 484 -23.52 -24.96 28.03
CA TYR A 484 -24.87 -24.81 28.54
C TYR A 484 -25.12 -25.72 29.72
N ARG A 485 -25.91 -25.24 30.67
CA ARG A 485 -26.42 -26.01 31.80
C ARG A 485 -27.91 -25.75 31.97
N ILE A 486 -28.65 -26.81 32.29
CA ILE A 486 -30.09 -26.74 32.56
C ILE A 486 -30.42 -27.49 33.86
N ALA A 487 -31.40 -27.03 34.61
CA ALA A 487 -31.97 -27.70 35.77
C ALA A 487 -33.45 -27.32 35.92
N ILE A 488 -34.29 -28.26 36.37
CA ILE A 488 -35.74 -28.04 36.52
C ILE A 488 -36.22 -28.46 37.91
N PRO A 489 -37.24 -27.81 38.49
CA PRO A 489 -37.78 -28.19 39.78
C PRO A 489 -38.60 -29.48 39.67
N GLY A 490 -38.75 -30.23 40.78
CA GLY A 490 -39.55 -31.46 40.83
C GLY A 490 -41.04 -31.26 40.52
N THR A 491 -41.51 -30.03 40.58
CA THR A 491 -42.89 -29.61 40.27
C THR A 491 -43.06 -29.10 38.83
N GLN A 492 -41.99 -29.06 38.02
CA GLN A 492 -42.08 -28.63 36.61
C GLN A 492 -43.07 -29.53 35.86
N PRO A 493 -44.11 -28.97 35.22
CA PRO A 493 -45.04 -29.76 34.43
C PRO A 493 -44.35 -30.45 33.25
N ALA A 494 -44.72 -31.70 32.98
CA ALA A 494 -44.23 -32.40 31.79
C ALA A 494 -44.68 -31.68 30.51
N GLY A 495 -43.78 -31.56 29.54
CA GLY A 495 -44.05 -30.89 28.26
C GLY A 495 -42.78 -30.71 27.44
N TYR A 496 -42.93 -30.24 26.21
CA TYR A 496 -41.79 -29.88 25.37
C TYR A 496 -41.45 -28.40 25.58
N TYR A 497 -40.22 -28.08 25.99
CA TYR A 497 -39.80 -26.71 26.26
C TYR A 497 -38.71 -26.30 25.28
N TYR A 498 -38.80 -25.11 24.70
CA TYR A 498 -37.80 -24.63 23.75
C TYR A 498 -37.75 -23.11 23.67
N ASN A 499 -36.59 -22.60 23.29
CA ASN A 499 -36.35 -21.25 22.80
C ASN A 499 -35.35 -21.29 21.62
N LYS A 500 -34.88 -20.12 21.19
CA LYS A 500 -33.90 -19.93 20.12
C LYS A 500 -32.77 -19.05 20.64
N VAL A 501 -31.56 -19.58 20.62
CA VAL A 501 -30.33 -18.83 20.87
C VAL A 501 -29.76 -18.34 19.54
N LYS A 502 -29.38 -17.06 19.46
CA LYS A 502 -28.80 -16.44 18.28
C LYS A 502 -27.42 -15.87 18.61
N TYR A 503 -26.44 -16.17 17.76
CA TYR A 503 -25.11 -15.56 17.83
C TYR A 503 -24.94 -14.47 16.78
N THR A 504 -24.18 -13.42 17.09
CA THR A 504 -23.83 -12.38 16.12
C THR A 504 -22.37 -11.96 16.29
N ALA A 505 -21.56 -12.22 15.27
CA ALA A 505 -20.18 -11.75 15.19
C ALA A 505 -20.12 -10.41 14.44
N VAL A 506 -19.38 -9.44 14.99
CA VAL A 506 -19.22 -8.09 14.46
C VAL A 506 -17.73 -7.73 14.40
N PRO A 507 -17.12 -7.61 13.21
CA PRO A 507 -15.74 -7.14 13.02
C PRO A 507 -15.67 -5.61 13.13
N THR A 508 -14.50 -5.07 13.48
CA THR A 508 -14.23 -3.62 13.54
C THR A 508 -12.99 -3.27 12.70
N PHE A 509 -13.20 -2.71 11.50
CA PHE A 509 -12.14 -2.45 10.50
C PHE A 509 -11.36 -1.16 10.75
#